data_AF-A0A0B4EKB6-F1
#
_entry.id   AF-A0A0B4EKB6-F1
#
_cell.length_a   1.000
_cell.length_b   1.000
_cell.length_c   1.000
_cell.angle_alpha   90.00
_cell.angle_beta   90.00
_cell.angle_gamma   90.00
#
_symmetry.space_group_name_H-M   'P 1'
#
loop_
_entity.id
_entity.type
_entity.pdbx_description
1 polymer ?
#
loop_
_entity_poly.entity_id
_entity_poly.type
_entity_poly.pdbx_seq_one_letter_code
_entity_poly.pdbx_strand_id
1 'polypeptide(L)'
;LGSEMGQGVADVLFGDVNPSGKLPITFARSVGQVPIYYGYRNSGRPATGQNPYESTYLDLPSTPAYAFGFGLSYTTFAYSAPQLSTERLASTQSLNVRVTVTNTGQRAG
;
A
#
# COMPACT_ATOMS: atom_id res chain seq x y z
N LEU A 1 -10.02 19.32 -11.46
CA LEU A 1 -10.38 19.48 -10.03
C LEU A 1 -11.89 19.63 -9.95
N GLY A 2 -12.52 19.19 -8.86
CA GLY A 2 -13.97 19.39 -8.65
C GLY A 2 -14.28 20.82 -8.18
N SER A 3 -15.55 21.24 -8.27
CA SER A 3 -15.99 22.58 -7.84
C SER A 3 -15.85 22.80 -6.33
N GLU A 4 -16.10 21.77 -5.51
CA GLU A 4 -16.06 21.84 -4.04
C GLU A 4 -14.72 21.43 -3.42
N MET A 5 -13.63 21.47 -4.20
CA MET A 5 -12.32 21.02 -3.71
C MET A 5 -11.86 21.81 -2.47
N GLY A 6 -12.09 23.12 -2.45
CA GLY A 6 -11.65 23.97 -1.35
C GLY A 6 -12.27 23.55 -0.02
N GLN A 7 -13.58 23.30 -0.03
CA GLN A 7 -14.30 22.82 1.15
C GLN A 7 -13.85 21.41 1.53
N GLY A 8 -13.77 20.48 0.57
CA GLY A 8 -13.35 19.11 0.87
C GLY A 8 -11.92 19.01 1.43
N VAL A 9 -11.01 19.89 0.99
CA VAL A 9 -9.66 19.97 1.57
C VAL A 9 -9.71 20.56 2.99
N ALA A 10 -10.54 21.58 3.24
CA ALA A 10 -10.71 22.16 4.56
C ALA A 10 -11.27 21.14 5.56
N ASP A 11 -12.31 20.38 5.19
CA ASP A 11 -12.92 19.34 6.04
C ASP A 11 -11.89 18.30 6.49
N VAL A 12 -10.97 17.93 5.60
CA VAL A 12 -9.86 17.03 5.95
C VAL A 12 -8.85 17.74 6.86
N LEU A 13 -8.36 18.92 6.49
CA LEU A 13 -7.34 19.65 7.25
C LEU A 13 -7.76 19.96 8.69
N PHE A 14 -9.02 20.30 8.91
CA PHE A 14 -9.57 20.58 10.24
C PHE A 14 -10.07 19.32 10.97
N GLY A 15 -10.07 18.17 10.29
CA GLY A 15 -10.37 16.87 10.88
C GLY A 15 -11.86 16.56 11.03
N ASP A 16 -12.72 17.32 10.34
CA ASP A 16 -14.15 17.00 10.19
C ASP A 16 -14.31 15.68 9.41
N VAL A 17 -13.37 15.39 8.50
CA VAL A 17 -13.26 14.11 7.77
C VAL A 17 -11.87 13.51 7.96
N ASN A 18 -11.82 12.22 8.33
CA ASN A 18 -10.56 11.47 8.38
C ASN A 18 -10.11 11.06 6.96
N PRO A 19 -8.85 11.34 6.54
CA PRO A 19 -8.37 10.96 5.23
C PRO A 19 -8.35 9.43 5.07
N SER A 20 -9.03 8.96 4.03
CA SER A 20 -9.19 7.53 3.73
C SER A 20 -8.66 7.12 2.34
N GLY A 21 -8.20 8.09 1.54
CA GLY A 21 -7.69 7.85 0.19
C GLY A 21 -6.44 6.97 0.18
N LYS A 22 -6.39 6.03 -0.77
CA LYS A 22 -5.23 5.16 -1.04
C LYS A 22 -4.78 5.32 -2.49
N LEU A 23 -3.48 5.30 -2.73
CA LEU A 23 -2.91 5.53 -4.07
C LEU A 23 -3.26 4.39 -5.04
N PRO A 24 -3.88 4.67 -6.20
CA PRO A 24 -4.16 3.66 -7.23
C PRO A 24 -2.95 3.41 -8.16
N ILE A 25 -1.86 4.15 -7.99
CA ILE A 25 -0.61 4.01 -8.74
C ILE A 25 0.59 4.09 -7.79
N THR A 26 1.73 3.56 -8.22
CA THR A 26 3.00 3.69 -7.48
C THR A 26 3.69 5.01 -7.85
N PHE A 27 4.14 5.77 -6.86
CA PHE A 27 4.91 6.99 -7.06
C PHE A 27 6.40 6.68 -7.01
N ALA A 28 7.07 6.87 -8.15
CA ALA A 28 8.52 6.78 -8.26
C ALA A 28 9.21 7.87 -7.44
N ARG A 29 10.42 7.57 -6.95
CA ARG A 29 11.33 8.57 -6.35
C ARG A 29 11.87 9.52 -7.39
N SER A 30 12.13 9.02 -8.59
CA SER A 30 12.60 9.80 -9.75
C SER A 30 12.09 9.21 -11.06
N VAL A 31 12.15 9.99 -12.14
CA VAL A 31 11.78 9.52 -13.48
C VAL A 31 12.64 8.35 -13.96
N GLY A 32 13.88 8.22 -13.45
CA GLY A 32 14.79 7.12 -13.80
C GLY A 32 14.32 5.74 -13.33
N GLN A 33 13.36 5.68 -12.39
CA GLN A 33 12.76 4.41 -11.96
C GLN A 33 11.59 3.95 -12.85
N VAL A 34 11.11 4.80 -13.75
CA VAL A 34 9.95 4.46 -14.58
C VAL A 34 10.37 3.43 -15.64
N PRO A 35 9.62 2.31 -15.81
CA PRO A 35 8.38 1.97 -15.11
C PRO A 35 8.59 1.28 -13.75
N ILE A 36 7.86 1.74 -12.73
CA ILE A 36 7.74 1.09 -11.42
C ILE A 36 6.27 0.83 -11.08
N TYR A 37 5.94 -0.39 -10.69
CA TYR A 37 4.57 -0.83 -10.39
C TYR A 37 4.62 -2.04 -9.45
N TYR A 38 3.54 -2.31 -8.70
CA TYR A 38 3.56 -3.33 -7.64
C TYR A 38 3.58 -4.79 -8.16
N GLY A 39 2.97 -5.05 -9.33
CA GLY A 39 2.82 -6.39 -9.91
C GLY A 39 4.03 -6.87 -10.75
N TYR A 40 5.24 -6.46 -10.40
CA TYR A 40 6.46 -6.81 -11.16
C TYR A 40 6.94 -8.24 -10.85
N ARG A 41 7.71 -8.83 -11.77
CA ARG A 41 8.28 -10.18 -11.59
C ARG A 41 9.55 -10.13 -10.74
N ASN A 42 9.81 -11.21 -9.99
CA ASN A 42 10.91 -11.27 -9.03
C ASN A 42 12.35 -11.27 -9.63
N SER A 43 12.51 -11.15 -10.95
CA SER A 43 13.80 -11.27 -11.67
C SER A 43 14.60 -12.54 -11.33
N GLY A 44 15.78 -12.72 -11.94
CA GLY A 44 16.71 -13.78 -11.53
C GLY A 44 17.57 -13.40 -10.32
N ARG A 45 17.61 -12.10 -9.96
CA ARG A 45 18.42 -11.55 -8.88
C ARG A 45 17.63 -10.45 -8.16
N PRO A 46 16.67 -10.83 -7.30
CA PRO A 46 15.79 -9.88 -6.62
C PRO A 46 16.58 -8.80 -5.88
N ALA A 47 16.06 -7.57 -5.86
CA ALA A 47 16.60 -6.47 -5.06
C ALA A 47 16.26 -6.69 -3.58
N THR A 48 17.07 -7.48 -2.88
CA THR A 48 16.98 -7.72 -1.43
C THR A 48 17.75 -6.68 -0.62
N GLY A 49 18.63 -5.91 -1.28
CA GLY A 49 19.51 -4.94 -0.65
C GLY A 49 20.72 -5.56 0.03
N GLN A 50 21.02 -6.84 -0.22
CA GLN A 50 22.11 -7.55 0.45
C GLN A 50 23.42 -7.53 -0.34
N ASN A 51 23.37 -7.44 -1.67
CA ASN A 51 24.57 -7.42 -2.50
C ASN A 51 24.43 -6.51 -3.75
N PRO A 52 25.55 -6.01 -4.31
CA PRO A 52 25.52 -5.07 -5.44
C PRO A 52 25.22 -5.72 -6.80
N TYR A 53 25.13 -7.05 -6.87
CA TYR A 53 24.87 -7.78 -8.12
C TYR A 53 23.39 -8.13 -8.33
N GLU A 54 22.51 -7.50 -7.54
CA GLU A 54 21.06 -7.60 -7.63
C GLU A 54 20.47 -6.63 -8.68
N SER A 55 19.19 -6.82 -9.01
CA SER A 55 18.43 -5.93 -9.89
C SER A 55 18.08 -4.60 -9.20
N THR A 56 19.09 -3.81 -8.86
CA THR A 56 18.98 -2.54 -8.13
C THR A 56 19.67 -1.37 -8.85
N TYR A 57 19.33 -0.15 -8.44
CA TYR A 57 20.04 1.06 -8.85
C TYR A 57 21.27 1.31 -7.95
N LEU A 58 22.25 2.06 -8.45
CA LEU A 58 23.47 2.41 -7.73
C LEU A 58 23.31 3.67 -6.87
N ASP A 59 22.47 4.59 -7.33
CA ASP A 59 22.34 5.96 -6.85
C ASP A 59 21.06 6.19 -6.03
N LEU A 60 20.15 5.20 -5.99
CA LEU A 60 18.90 5.30 -5.26
C LEU A 60 18.33 3.92 -4.87
N PRO A 61 17.47 3.84 -3.84
CA PRO A 61 16.82 2.58 -3.47
C PRO A 61 15.81 2.11 -4.52
N SER A 62 15.76 0.81 -4.81
CA SER A 62 14.74 0.22 -5.72
C SER A 62 13.29 0.32 -5.22
N THR A 63 13.07 0.82 -4.00
CA THR A 63 11.72 1.03 -3.46
C THR A 63 11.09 2.30 -4.04
N PRO A 64 9.75 2.34 -4.17
CA PRO A 64 9.05 3.57 -4.55
C PRO A 64 9.11 4.62 -3.43
N ALA A 65 8.78 5.86 -3.77
CA ALA A 65 8.53 6.90 -2.76
C ALA A 65 7.25 6.59 -1.99
N TYR A 66 6.18 6.22 -2.73
CA TYR A 66 4.93 5.72 -2.17
C TYR A 66 4.41 4.56 -3.01
N ALA A 67 4.18 3.42 -2.37
CA ALA A 67 3.70 2.22 -3.04
C ALA A 67 2.22 2.32 -3.45
N PHE A 68 1.80 1.47 -4.37
CA PHE A 68 0.37 1.22 -4.61
C PHE A 68 -0.34 0.88 -3.30
N GLY A 69 -1.53 1.44 -3.09
CA GLY A 69 -2.32 1.26 -1.88
C GLY A 69 -1.84 2.07 -0.67
N PHE A 70 -0.76 2.85 -0.79
CA PHE A 70 -0.31 3.72 0.30
C PHE A 70 -1.32 4.84 0.57
N GLY A 71 -1.52 5.15 1.84
CA GLY A 71 -2.32 6.27 2.32
C GLY A 71 -2.46 6.21 3.83
N LEU A 72 -2.32 7.34 4.50
CA LEU A 72 -2.38 7.45 5.95
C LEU A 72 -3.82 7.74 6.42
N SER A 73 -4.02 7.75 7.72
CA SER A 73 -5.26 8.12 8.41
C SER A 73 -4.89 8.91 9.67
N TYR A 74 -5.85 9.66 10.24
CA TYR A 74 -5.69 10.28 11.57
C TYR A 74 -5.80 9.30 12.73
N THR A 75 -6.11 8.03 12.46
CA THR A 75 -6.05 6.93 13.42
C THR A 75 -5.11 5.83 12.92
N THR A 76 -4.85 4.83 13.75
CA THR A 76 -4.01 3.67 13.42
C THR A 76 -4.84 2.39 13.38
N PHE A 77 -4.41 1.45 12.55
CA PHE A 77 -5.06 0.15 12.43
C PHE A 77 -4.09 -0.99 12.67
N ALA A 78 -4.55 -1.99 13.41
CA ALA A 78 -3.88 -3.27 13.56
C ALA A 78 -4.65 -4.35 12.79
N TYR A 79 -3.91 -5.25 12.15
CA TYR A 79 -4.44 -6.41 11.44
C TYR A 79 -4.04 -7.68 12.19
N SER A 80 -5.00 -8.58 12.40
CA SER A 80 -4.70 -9.91 12.93
C SER A 80 -3.96 -10.77 11.89
N ALA A 81 -3.40 -11.90 12.34
CA ALA A 81 -2.95 -12.93 11.41
C ALA A 81 -4.14 -13.39 10.53
N PRO A 82 -3.94 -13.62 9.22
CA PRO A 82 -4.96 -14.18 8.36
C PRO A 82 -5.34 -15.61 8.76
N GLN A 83 -6.64 -15.89 8.76
CA GLN A 83 -7.19 -17.22 9.00
C GLN A 83 -7.76 -17.77 7.70
N LEU A 84 -7.24 -18.93 7.28
CA LEU A 84 -7.73 -19.65 6.11
C LEU A 84 -8.82 -20.64 6.53
N SER A 85 -9.89 -20.75 5.75
CA SER A 85 -10.91 -21.78 6.00
C SER A 85 -10.39 -23.20 5.76
N THR A 86 -9.34 -23.36 4.93
CA THR A 86 -8.65 -24.61 4.65
C THR A 86 -7.26 -24.32 4.08
N GLU A 87 -6.30 -25.23 4.28
CA GLU A 87 -4.95 -25.14 3.70
C GLU A 87 -4.84 -25.79 2.31
N ARG A 88 -5.81 -26.64 1.96
CA ARG A 88 -5.88 -27.34 0.67
C ARG A 88 -7.25 -27.14 0.05
N LEU A 89 -7.26 -26.86 -1.24
CA LEU A 89 -8.47 -26.51 -1.98
C LEU A 89 -8.54 -27.33 -3.27
N ALA A 90 -9.66 -27.99 -3.52
CA ALA A 90 -9.95 -28.52 -4.85
C ALA A 90 -10.33 -27.38 -5.81
N SER A 91 -10.16 -27.59 -7.12
CA SER A 91 -10.44 -26.56 -8.14
C SER A 91 -11.89 -26.04 -8.16
N THR A 92 -12.82 -26.78 -7.55
CA THR A 92 -14.25 -26.45 -7.47
C THR A 92 -14.65 -25.78 -6.15
N GLN A 93 -13.73 -25.68 -5.18
CA GLN A 93 -14.03 -25.14 -3.85
C GLN A 93 -13.62 -23.67 -3.74
N SER A 94 -14.27 -22.92 -2.84
CA SER A 94 -13.90 -21.55 -2.51
C SER A 94 -13.12 -21.49 -1.19
N LEU A 95 -12.11 -20.63 -1.14
CA LEU A 95 -11.33 -20.36 0.07
C LEU A 95 -11.84 -19.06 0.71
N ASN A 96 -12.14 -19.09 2.00
CA ASN A 96 -12.38 -17.88 2.77
C ASN A 96 -11.12 -17.51 3.54
N VAL A 97 -10.69 -16.26 3.40
CA VAL A 97 -9.59 -15.66 4.18
C VAL A 97 -10.16 -14.59 5.07
N ARG A 98 -10.00 -14.73 6.38
CA ARG A 98 -10.50 -13.76 7.37
C ARG A 98 -9.33 -13.04 8.04
N VAL A 99 -9.44 -11.73 8.15
CA VAL A 99 -8.53 -10.89 8.92
C VAL A 99 -9.37 -9.93 9.75
N THR A 100 -9.10 -9.86 11.05
CA THR A 100 -9.71 -8.85 11.92
C THR A 100 -8.91 -7.56 11.81
N VAL A 101 -9.60 -6.47 11.52
CA VAL A 101 -9.03 -5.11 11.48
C VAL A 101 -9.53 -4.36 12.69
N THR A 102 -8.62 -3.80 13.48
CA THR A 102 -8.94 -3.05 14.70
C THR A 102 -8.44 -1.63 14.57
N ASN A 103 -9.32 -0.64 14.77
CA ASN A 103 -8.90 0.74 14.99
C ASN A 103 -8.29 0.83 16.39
N THR A 104 -7.00 1.15 16.46
CA THR A 104 -6.21 1.22 17.70
C THR A 104 -5.91 2.63 18.16
N GLY A 105 -6.38 3.64 17.43
CA GLY A 105 -6.19 5.04 17.79
C GLY A 105 -7.39 5.63 18.54
N GLN A 106 -7.39 6.96 18.64
CA GLN A 106 -8.39 7.73 19.41
C GLN A 106 -9.42 8.44 18.54
N ARG A 107 -9.34 8.27 17.21
CA ARG A 107 -10.23 8.91 16.24
C ARG A 107 -11.00 7.86 15.46
N ALA A 108 -12.27 8.17 15.17
CA ALA A 108 -13.03 7.43 14.20
C ALA A 108 -12.42 7.58 12.79
N GLY A 109 -12.60 6.55 11.99
CA GLY A 109 -12.13 6.46 10.61
C GLY A 109 -11.41 5.18 10.34
#